data_AF-A0A530LWF0-F1
#
_entry.id   AF-A0A530LWF0-F1
#
_cell.length_a   1.000
_cell.length_b   1.000
_cell.length_c   1.000
_cell.angle_alpha   90.00
_cell.angle_beta   90.00
_cell.angle_gamma   90.00
#
_symmetry.space_group_name_H-M   'P 1'
#
loop_
_entity.id
_entity.type
_entity.pdbx_description
1 polymer ?
#
loop_
_entity_poly.entity_id
_entity_poly.type
_entity_poly.pdbx_seq_one_letter_code
_entity_poly.pdbx_strand_id
1 'polypeptide(L)'
;MIRLESISKQNGRQIVFIEASAALQKGEKVGLVGPNGAGKTTLFRMINGEEQPDEGQVSVDRGFTIGYFSQDVGDMMDGAGPVSEVAAEMRELEHAMGDPDQADHMDEIIARYGEAQHRFEELDGYALDGRAREVLDGLGFSQEM
;
A
#
# COMPACT_ATOMS: atom_id res chain seq x y z
N MET A 1 1.69 4.35 -16.66
CA MET A 1 1.69 5.82 -16.62
C MET A 1 0.64 6.26 -15.61
N ILE A 2 0.91 7.35 -14.89
CA ILE A 2 -0.10 8.07 -14.11
C ILE A 2 -0.44 9.34 -14.86
N ARG A 3 -1.71 9.65 -15.04
CA ARG A 3 -2.17 10.83 -15.77
C ARG A 3 -3.27 11.56 -15.03
N LEU A 4 -3.13 12.87 -14.95
CA LEU A 4 -4.10 13.82 -14.44
C LEU A 4 -4.54 14.69 -15.61
N GLU A 5 -5.84 14.68 -15.90
CA GLU A 5 -6.43 15.39 -17.05
C GLU A 5 -7.42 16.44 -16.52
N SER A 6 -7.05 17.71 -16.71
CA SER A 6 -7.85 18.89 -16.35
C SER A 6 -8.50 18.81 -14.96
N ILE A 7 -7.74 18.38 -13.96
CA ILE A 7 -8.26 18.21 -12.61
C ILE A 7 -8.55 19.56 -11.95
N SER A 8 -9.78 19.71 -11.46
CA SER A 8 -10.19 20.82 -10.60
C SER A 8 -10.54 20.26 -9.22
N LYS A 9 -10.15 20.99 -8.17
CA LYS A 9 -10.42 20.58 -6.80
C LYS A 9 -10.61 21.77 -5.87
N GLN A 10 -11.63 21.69 -5.02
CA GLN A 10 -11.94 22.67 -4.00
C GLN A 10 -12.18 21.99 -2.65
N ASN A 11 -11.47 22.47 -1.62
CA ASN A 11 -11.65 22.02 -0.24
C ASN A 11 -12.37 23.11 0.55
N GLY A 12 -13.68 22.91 0.77
CA GLY A 12 -14.53 23.90 1.42
C GLY A 12 -14.62 25.18 0.58
N ARG A 13 -13.95 26.26 0.99
CA ARG A 13 -13.90 27.54 0.24
C ARG A 13 -12.56 27.78 -0.46
N GLN A 14 -11.60 26.87 -0.30
CA GLN A 14 -10.27 27.02 -0.88
C GLN A 14 -10.19 26.25 -2.19
N ILE A 15 -9.93 26.95 -3.28
CA ILE A 15 -9.60 26.33 -4.56
C ILE A 15 -8.17 25.80 -4.48
N VAL A 16 -8.00 24.51 -4.74
CA VAL A 16 -6.71 23.80 -4.67
C VAL A 16 -6.12 23.64 -6.07
N PHE A 17 -6.94 23.18 -7.02
CA PHE A 17 -6.55 23.01 -8.44
C PHE A 17 -7.61 23.60 -9.36
N ILE A 18 -7.15 24.18 -10.47
CA ILE A 18 -7.99 24.70 -11.56
C ILE A 18 -7.44 24.09 -12.85
N GLU A 19 -8.20 23.17 -13.45
CA GLU A 19 -7.89 22.53 -14.73
C GLU A 19 -6.42 22.04 -14.86
N ALA A 20 -5.83 21.55 -13.76
CA ALA A 20 -4.42 21.16 -13.75
C ALA A 20 -4.23 19.82 -14.48
N SER A 21 -3.19 19.72 -15.30
CA SER A 21 -2.87 18.49 -16.04
C SER A 21 -1.41 18.10 -15.84
N ALA A 22 -1.15 16.81 -15.71
CA ALA A 22 0.18 16.25 -15.57
C ALA A 22 0.21 14.78 -16.03
N ALA A 23 1.38 14.31 -16.45
CA ALA A 23 1.61 12.90 -16.77
C ALA A 23 2.96 12.47 -16.20
N LEU A 24 2.99 11.28 -15.60
CA LEU A 24 4.19 10.67 -15.04
C LEU A 24 4.43 9.33 -15.75
N GLN A 25 5.61 9.20 -16.35
CA GLN A 25 6.04 8.02 -17.10
C GLN A 25 6.72 6.99 -16.20
N LYS A 26 6.80 5.75 -16.69
CA LYS A 26 7.55 4.68 -16.01
C LYS A 26 9.03 5.07 -15.89
N GLY A 27 9.58 4.96 -14.68
CA GLY A 27 10.99 5.23 -14.40
C GLY A 27 11.33 6.71 -14.15
N GLU A 28 10.36 7.62 -14.26
CA GLU A 28 10.57 9.01 -13.88
C GLU A 28 10.64 9.18 -12.36
N LYS A 29 11.57 10.04 -11.91
CA LYS A 29 11.63 10.52 -10.53
C LYS A 29 11.22 11.99 -10.55
N VAL A 30 10.04 12.29 -10.01
CA VAL A 30 9.45 13.64 -10.05
C VAL A 30 9.35 14.21 -8.64
N GLY A 31 9.85 15.43 -8.46
CA GLY A 31 9.69 16.20 -7.22
C GLY A 31 8.53 17.19 -7.32
N LEU A 32 7.58 17.13 -6.39
CA LEU A 32 6.50 18.12 -6.27
C LEU A 32 6.83 19.12 -5.16
N VAL A 33 6.96 20.40 -5.53
CA VAL A 33 7.30 21.49 -4.61
C VAL A 33 6.21 22.55 -4.56
N GLY A 34 6.06 23.21 -3.41
CA GLY A 34 5.09 24.28 -3.21
C GLY A 34 4.89 24.57 -1.72
N PRO A 35 4.30 25.71 -1.35
CA PRO A 35 4.05 26.06 0.05
C PRO A 35 3.08 25.09 0.73
N ASN A 36 3.01 25.16 2.07
CA ASN A 36 1.99 24.42 2.82
C ASN A 36 0.59 24.90 2.43
N GLY A 37 -0.34 23.96 2.27
CA GLY A 37 -1.69 24.27 1.77
C GLY A 37 -1.81 24.41 0.23
N ALA A 38 -0.71 24.26 -0.53
CA ALA A 38 -0.75 24.29 -2.01
C ALA A 38 -1.38 23.05 -2.66
N GLY A 39 -1.95 22.11 -1.89
CA GLY A 39 -2.61 20.93 -2.44
C GLY A 39 -1.73 19.70 -2.67
N LYS A 40 -0.47 19.67 -2.21
CA LYS A 40 0.44 18.53 -2.42
C LYS A 40 -0.14 17.21 -1.89
N THR A 41 -0.59 17.19 -0.64
CA THR A 41 -1.23 16.02 -0.03
C THR A 41 -2.50 15.64 -0.76
N THR A 42 -3.33 16.62 -1.13
CA THR A 42 -4.55 16.40 -1.94
C THR A 42 -4.22 15.74 -3.29
N LEU A 43 -3.16 16.17 -3.96
CA LEU A 43 -2.71 15.54 -5.20
C LEU A 43 -2.33 14.07 -5.00
N PHE A 44 -1.57 13.76 -3.95
CA PHE A 44 -1.19 12.38 -3.66
C PHE A 44 -2.38 11.51 -3.28
N ARG A 45 -3.34 12.02 -2.50
CA ARG A 45 -4.59 11.32 -2.20
C ARG A 45 -5.41 11.03 -3.45
N MET A 46 -5.45 11.99 -4.39
CA MET A 46 -6.12 11.77 -5.68
C MET A 46 -5.41 10.73 -6.55
N ILE A 47 -4.07 10.72 -6.57
CA ILE A 47 -3.29 9.68 -7.25
C ILE A 47 -3.53 8.32 -6.59
N ASN A 48 -3.58 8.25 -5.26
CA ASN A 48 -3.83 7.02 -4.50
C ASN A 48 -5.30 6.56 -4.52
N GLY A 49 -6.20 7.33 -5.15
CA GLY A 49 -7.63 7.02 -5.23
C GLY A 49 -8.42 7.25 -3.93
N GLU A 50 -7.80 7.81 -2.88
CA GLU A 50 -8.45 8.15 -1.62
C GLU A 50 -9.40 9.35 -1.74
N GLU A 51 -9.14 10.21 -2.73
CA GLU A 51 -9.93 11.41 -3.01
C GLU A 51 -10.18 11.51 -4.51
N GLN A 52 -11.37 11.95 -4.91
CA GLN A 52 -11.65 12.20 -6.34
C GLN A 52 -11.53 13.70 -6.65
N PRO A 53 -11.07 14.06 -7.86
CA PRO A 53 -11.18 15.44 -8.33
C PRO A 53 -12.65 15.82 -8.47
N ASP A 54 -12.97 17.10 -8.35
CA ASP A 54 -14.34 17.58 -8.52
C ASP A 54 -14.72 17.64 -10.01
N GLU A 55 -13.74 17.96 -10.86
CA GLU A 55 -13.83 17.87 -12.32
C GLU A 55 -12.53 17.30 -12.89
N GLY A 56 -12.59 16.74 -14.10
CA GLY A 56 -11.45 16.06 -14.73
C GLY A 56 -11.30 14.63 -14.21
N GLN A 57 -10.11 14.05 -14.44
CA GLN A 57 -9.87 12.66 -14.04
C GLN A 57 -8.40 12.38 -13.70
N VAL A 58 -8.19 11.42 -12.80
CA VAL A 58 -6.91 10.77 -12.53
C VAL A 58 -6.98 9.34 -12.99
N SER A 59 -6.00 8.90 -13.79
CA SER A 59 -5.94 7.56 -14.35
C SER A 59 -4.55 6.96 -14.19
N VAL A 60 -4.51 5.65 -13.94
CA VAL A 60 -3.28 4.88 -13.78
C VAL A 60 -3.38 3.67 -14.71
N ASP A 61 -2.35 3.45 -15.53
CA ASP A 61 -2.34 2.33 -16.47
C ASP A 61 -2.47 0.98 -15.75
N ARG A 62 -3.10 0.02 -16.43
CA ARG A 62 -3.20 -1.36 -15.93
C ARG A 62 -1.81 -1.96 -15.69
N GLY A 63 -1.68 -2.74 -14.62
CA GLY A 63 -0.43 -3.39 -14.23
C GLY A 63 0.52 -2.50 -13.41
N PHE A 64 0.12 -1.27 -13.06
CA PHE A 64 0.81 -0.46 -12.07
C PHE A 64 0.14 -0.64 -10.71
N THR A 65 0.96 -0.80 -9.67
CA THR A 65 0.55 -0.73 -8.26
C THR A 65 1.06 0.59 -7.68
N ILE A 66 0.21 1.28 -6.91
CA ILE A 66 0.59 2.53 -6.23
C ILE A 66 1.00 2.19 -4.80
N GLY A 67 2.25 2.49 -4.47
CA GLY A 67 2.71 2.53 -3.08
C GLY A 67 2.68 3.97 -2.58
N TYR A 68 2.02 4.22 -1.44
CA TYR A 68 1.92 5.55 -0.85
C TYR A 68 2.51 5.53 0.56
N PHE A 69 3.53 6.36 0.78
CA PHE A 69 4.10 6.59 2.10
C PHE A 69 3.53 7.89 2.66
N SER A 70 2.64 7.76 3.64
CA SER A 70 1.98 8.91 4.28
C SER A 70 2.98 9.70 5.14
N GLN A 71 2.70 10.99 5.36
CA GLN A 71 3.52 11.81 6.27
C GLN A 71 3.31 11.44 7.75
N ASP A 72 2.22 10.73 8.06
CA ASP A 72 1.89 10.29 9.42
C ASP A 72 2.49 8.89 9.63
N VAL A 73 3.73 8.87 10.12
CA VAL A 73 4.56 7.67 10.33
C VAL A 73 3.99 6.71 11.39
N GLY A 74 2.85 7.03 12.01
CA GLY A 74 2.25 6.29 13.13
C GLY A 74 1.74 4.90 12.79
N ASP A 75 1.30 4.66 11.54
CA ASP A 75 0.68 3.39 11.12
C ASP A 75 1.68 2.39 10.51
N MET A 76 2.98 2.62 10.70
CA MET A 76 4.06 1.86 10.05
C MET A 76 4.14 0.37 10.47
N MET A 77 3.38 -0.04 11.49
CA MET A 77 3.41 -1.42 11.99
C MET A 77 2.61 -2.42 11.13
N ASP A 78 1.76 -1.96 10.20
CA ASP A 78 0.93 -2.81 9.32
C ASP A 78 1.38 -2.83 7.86
N GLY A 79 2.68 -2.61 7.60
CA GLY A 79 3.22 -2.37 6.25
C GLY A 79 3.07 -3.50 5.21
N ALA A 80 2.62 -4.69 5.61
CA ALA A 80 2.36 -5.81 4.70
C ALA A 80 0.85 -6.06 4.44
N GLY A 81 -0.04 -5.21 4.96
CA GLY A 81 -1.48 -5.31 4.73
C GLY A 81 -2.05 -6.69 5.13
N PRO A 82 -3.01 -7.25 4.37
CA PRO A 82 -3.63 -8.54 4.69
C PRO A 82 -2.65 -9.71 4.83
N VAL A 83 -1.49 -9.65 4.16
CA VAL A 83 -0.43 -10.68 4.30
C VAL A 83 0.15 -10.66 5.72
N SER A 84 0.33 -9.47 6.30
CA SER A 84 0.83 -9.31 7.68
C SER A 84 -0.10 -9.96 8.69
N GLU A 85 -1.40 -9.72 8.54
CA GLU A 85 -2.45 -10.24 9.41
C GLU A 85 -2.48 -11.77 9.36
N VAL A 86 -2.46 -12.34 8.16
CA VAL A 86 -2.43 -13.79 7.97
C VAL A 86 -1.13 -14.40 8.51
N ALA A 87 0.02 -13.74 8.31
CA ALA A 87 1.29 -14.19 8.89
C ALA A 87 1.28 -14.16 10.43
N ALA A 88 0.62 -13.18 11.04
CA ALA A 88 0.44 -13.11 12.48
C ALA A 88 -0.47 -14.24 12.99
N GLU A 89 -1.60 -14.48 12.31
CA GLU A 89 -2.49 -15.61 12.61
C GLU A 89 -1.76 -16.96 12.52
N MET A 90 -0.95 -17.17 11.48
CA MET A 90 -0.15 -18.40 11.34
C MET A 90 0.83 -18.58 12.50
N ARG A 91 1.53 -17.53 12.94
CA ARG A 91 2.45 -17.59 14.09
C ARG A 91 1.75 -17.93 15.40
N GLU A 92 0.57 -17.36 15.64
CA GLU A 92 -0.24 -17.67 16.83
C GLU A 92 -0.70 -19.14 16.83
N LEU A 93 -1.14 -19.65 15.66
CA LEU A 93 -1.56 -21.04 15.50
C LEU A 93 -0.38 -22.02 15.66
N GLU A 94 0.79 -21.68 15.11
CA GLU A 94 2.02 -22.46 15.32
C GLU A 94 2.41 -22.52 16.80
N HIS A 95 2.27 -21.41 17.52
CA HIS A 95 2.51 -21.38 18.96
C HIS A 95 1.52 -22.27 19.71
N ALA A 96 0.23 -22.20 19.38
CA ALA A 96 -0.82 -23.02 19.98
C ALA A 96 -0.65 -24.52 19.69
N MET A 97 -0.15 -24.91 18.50
CA MET A 97 0.19 -26.32 18.21
C MET A 97 1.30 -26.86 19.12
N GLY A 98 2.20 -25.99 19.59
CA GLY A 98 3.28 -26.34 20.51
C GLY A 98 2.87 -26.40 21.97
N ASP A 99 1.65 -25.96 22.32
CA ASP A 99 1.16 -25.86 23.69
C ASP A 99 0.43 -27.16 24.13
N PRO A 100 0.97 -27.91 25.12
CA PRO A 100 0.31 -29.11 25.63
C PRO A 100 -1.10 -28.86 26.19
N ASP A 101 -1.39 -27.63 26.66
CA ASP A 101 -2.71 -27.28 27.20
C ASP A 101 -3.79 -27.14 26.11
N GLN A 102 -3.38 -27.07 24.84
CA GLN A 102 -4.26 -26.99 23.66
C GLN A 102 -4.50 -28.35 22.98
N ALA A 103 -4.04 -29.45 23.57
CA ALA A 103 -4.10 -30.77 22.94
C ALA A 103 -5.52 -31.20 22.53
N ASP A 104 -6.54 -30.82 23.32
CA ASP A 104 -7.95 -31.12 23.03
C ASP A 104 -8.51 -30.35 21.82
N HIS A 105 -7.85 -29.26 21.41
CA HIS A 105 -8.22 -28.39 20.29
C HIS A 105 -7.34 -28.57 19.05
N MET A 106 -6.45 -29.57 19.04
CA MET A 106 -5.44 -29.74 18.01
C MET A 106 -6.02 -29.85 16.59
N ASP A 107 -7.12 -30.59 16.42
CA ASP A 107 -7.77 -30.75 15.11
C ASP A 107 -8.30 -29.41 14.55
N GLU A 108 -8.84 -28.55 15.42
CA GLU A 108 -9.33 -27.22 15.05
C GLU A 108 -8.17 -26.27 14.68
N ILE A 109 -7.09 -26.32 15.46
CA ILE A 109 -5.88 -25.51 15.21
C ILE A 109 -5.24 -25.90 13.88
N ILE A 110 -5.12 -27.20 13.58
CA ILE A 110 -4.56 -27.70 12.32
C ILE A 110 -5.44 -27.28 11.14
N ALA A 111 -6.77 -27.43 11.24
CA ALA A 111 -7.68 -27.02 10.18
C ALA A 111 -7.55 -25.52 9.88
N ARG A 112 -7.56 -24.69 10.92
CA ARG A 112 -7.44 -23.24 10.79
C ARG A 112 -6.08 -22.80 10.26
N TYR A 113 -5.00 -23.47 10.65
CA TYR A 113 -3.67 -23.22 10.11
C TYR A 113 -3.59 -23.53 8.61
N GLY A 114 -4.21 -24.62 8.17
CA GLY A 114 -4.32 -24.95 6.74
C GLY A 114 -5.05 -23.86 5.94
N GLU A 115 -6.15 -23.32 6.47
CA GLU A 115 -6.87 -22.20 5.84
C GLU A 115 -6.02 -20.92 5.79
N ALA A 116 -5.34 -20.58 6.88
CA ALA A 116 -4.45 -19.43 6.95
C ALA A 116 -3.29 -19.58 5.96
N GLN A 117 -2.69 -20.76 5.84
CA GLN A 117 -1.62 -21.05 4.89
C GLN A 117 -2.08 -20.88 3.44
N HIS A 118 -3.29 -21.33 3.10
CA HIS A 118 -3.85 -21.15 1.76
C HIS A 118 -4.07 -19.66 1.45
N ARG A 119 -4.66 -18.89 2.38
CA ARG A 119 -4.82 -17.44 2.25
C ARG A 119 -3.46 -16.73 2.10
N PHE A 120 -2.45 -17.18 2.81
CA PHE A 120 -1.10 -16.60 2.72
C PHE A 120 -0.49 -16.84 1.33
N GLU A 121 -0.72 -18.01 0.74
CA GLU A 121 -0.29 -18.33 -0.63
C GLU A 121 -1.07 -17.52 -1.68
N GLU A 122 -2.39 -17.39 -1.55
CA GLU A 122 -3.23 -16.56 -2.44
C GLU A 122 -2.80 -15.08 -2.46
N LEU A 123 -2.26 -14.57 -1.35
CA LEU A 123 -1.76 -13.21 -1.24
C LEU A 123 -0.28 -13.04 -1.66
N ASP A 124 0.33 -14.07 -2.27
CA ASP A 124 1.75 -14.11 -2.62
C ASP A 124 2.67 -13.82 -1.42
N GLY A 125 2.30 -14.33 -0.24
CA GLY A 125 2.99 -14.04 1.02
C GLY A 125 4.45 -14.46 1.02
N TYR A 126 4.77 -15.62 0.43
CA TYR A 126 6.16 -16.10 0.31
C TYR A 126 7.03 -15.24 -0.62
N ALA A 127 6.42 -14.50 -1.55
CA ALA A 127 7.12 -13.60 -2.46
C ALA A 127 7.26 -12.18 -1.88
N LEU A 128 6.68 -11.90 -0.71
CA LEU A 128 6.64 -10.55 -0.14
C LEU A 128 8.04 -9.94 0.03
N ASP A 129 8.98 -10.69 0.62
CA ASP A 129 10.36 -10.22 0.82
C ASP A 129 11.05 -9.91 -0.52
N GLY A 130 10.86 -10.78 -1.52
CA GLY A 130 11.41 -10.57 -2.86
C GLY A 130 10.86 -9.30 -3.51
N ARG A 131 9.54 -9.09 -3.41
CA ARG A 131 8.86 -7.88 -3.92
C ARG A 131 9.32 -6.62 -3.18
N ALA A 132 9.45 -6.67 -1.86
CA ALA A 132 9.93 -5.55 -1.06
C ALA A 132 11.34 -5.14 -1.49
N ARG A 133 12.23 -6.12 -1.70
CA ARG A 133 13.59 -5.89 -2.23
C ARG A 133 13.57 -5.25 -3.61
N GLU A 134 12.77 -5.78 -4.54
CA GLU A 134 12.64 -5.23 -5.89
C GLU A 134 12.16 -3.76 -5.88
N VAL A 135 11.20 -3.43 -5.00
CA VAL A 135 10.71 -2.06 -4.81
C VAL A 135 11.79 -1.15 -4.27
N LEU A 136 12.52 -1.58 -3.22
CA LEU A 136 13.61 -0.79 -2.63
C LEU A 136 14.74 -0.54 -3.64
N ASP A 137 15.13 -1.55 -4.40
CA ASP A 137 16.13 -1.45 -5.46
C ASP A 137 15.65 -0.47 -6.57
N GLY A 138 14.38 -0.55 -6.97
CA GLY A 138 13.77 0.37 -7.94
C GLY A 138 13.72 1.83 -7.47
N LEU A 139 13.59 2.05 -6.16
CA LEU A 139 13.68 3.38 -5.54
C LEU A 139 15.13 3.88 -5.44
N GLY A 140 16.10 2.98 -5.52
CA GLY A 140 17.54 3.27 -5.44
C GLY A 140 18.11 3.15 -4.03
N PHE A 141 17.45 2.40 -3.13
CA PHE A 141 18.02 2.03 -1.84
C PHE A 141 18.91 0.80 -2.02
N SER A 142 20.18 0.88 -1.59
CA SER A 142 21.09 -0.26 -1.58
C SER A 142 20.89 -1.09 -0.31
N GLN A 143 20.76 -2.41 -0.45
CA GLN A 143 20.60 -3.35 0.67
C GLN A 143 21.91 -3.69 1.41
N GLU A 144 22.97 -2.89 1.22
CA GLU A 144 24.18 -3.01 2.06
C GLU A 144 23.97 -2.27 3.38
N MET A 145 23.66 -3.05 4.42
CA MET A 145 24.08 -2.81 5.81
C MET A 145 24.62 -4.11 6.41
#